data_AF-F9XE32-F1
#
_entry.id   AF-F9XE32-F1
#
_cell.length_a   1.000
_cell.length_b   1.000
_cell.length_c   1.000
_cell.angle_alpha   90.00
_cell.angle_beta   90.00
_cell.angle_gamma   90.00
#
_symmetry.space_group_name_H-M   'P 1'
#
loop_
_entity.id
_entity.type
_entity.pdbx_description
1 polymer ?
#
loop_
_entity_poly.entity_id
_entity_poly.type
_entity_poly.pdbx_seq_one_letter_code
_entity_poly.pdbx_strand_id
1 'polypeptide(L)'
;MSSTITETAQTIHVKSESQALKVDGTDPSYGDWRDDLARDGYAVIKGAIPRERADKYADAMFSWLEGFNLGFDRNDLSTVHKDKLPHITEKGMCLQYAVTHEDFAWAMRGEPGVVGAFEKVYDTEDLIVSFDAINFSFPNRKDIPENKPWPHQDQDPLKSGFRCLQGLVNVLPNGPKDGGLIVCKGGHLASTEFHRVFADEPRIPAWTPEWFGFTPAGMEWLDQQGYRWEKVCAEPGDLLVWDSRTPHYNLPSESTSPRFAVYTCYMPVEVATQEDLVRKKEALEKWAGTTHWPNARHVGGNIAMRDGVEDPHNRPEPVNKPVFDQRTWKLTGVPYIKA
;
A
#
# COMPACT_ATOMS: atom_id res chain seq x y z
N MET A 1 64.84 6.74 -33.05
CA MET A 1 63.61 6.11 -32.54
C MET A 1 62.98 7.07 -31.54
N SER A 2 61.79 7.60 -31.82
CA SER A 2 61.06 8.48 -30.90
C SER A 2 59.76 7.76 -30.54
N SER A 3 59.60 7.37 -29.28
CA SER A 3 58.39 6.70 -28.78
C SER A 3 57.41 7.76 -28.29
N THR A 4 56.27 7.88 -28.96
CA THR A 4 55.15 8.71 -28.50
C THR A 4 54.35 7.92 -27.49
N ILE A 5 54.32 8.38 -26.24
CA ILE A 5 53.46 7.83 -25.19
C ILE A 5 52.10 8.48 -25.35
N THR A 6 51.07 7.66 -25.60
CA THR A 6 49.68 8.12 -25.66
C THR A 6 49.10 7.94 -24.26
N GLU A 7 48.85 9.03 -23.55
CA GLU A 7 48.10 9.03 -22.30
C GLU A 7 46.61 8.83 -22.60
N THR A 8 46.08 7.68 -22.18
CA THR A 8 44.64 7.41 -22.22
C THR A 8 44.01 8.12 -21.02
N ALA A 9 43.27 9.20 -21.27
CA ALA A 9 42.49 9.87 -20.24
C ALA A 9 41.41 8.90 -19.72
N GLN A 10 41.49 8.53 -18.44
CA GLN A 10 40.41 7.83 -17.75
C GLN A 10 39.25 8.78 -17.53
N THR A 11 38.13 8.53 -18.23
CA THR A 11 36.86 9.19 -17.96
C THR A 11 36.37 8.75 -16.59
N ILE A 12 36.45 9.65 -15.61
CA ILE A 12 35.85 9.46 -14.30
C ILE A 12 34.33 9.56 -14.48
N HIS A 13 33.63 8.43 -14.51
CA HIS A 13 32.18 8.41 -14.36
C HIS A 13 31.84 8.76 -12.92
N VAL A 14 31.59 10.04 -12.65
CA VAL A 14 30.88 10.46 -11.44
C VAL A 14 29.48 9.86 -11.55
N LYS A 15 29.19 8.81 -10.77
CA LYS A 15 27.80 8.40 -10.56
C LYS A 15 27.09 9.61 -9.96
N SER A 16 26.06 10.11 -10.62
CA SER A 16 25.18 11.10 -9.99
C SER A 16 24.68 10.48 -8.69
N GLU A 17 24.80 11.21 -7.58
CA GLU A 17 24.14 10.81 -6.35
C GLU A 17 22.64 10.70 -6.63
N SER A 18 22.01 9.60 -6.18
CA SER A 18 20.57 9.40 -6.34
C SER A 18 19.83 10.58 -5.73
N GLN A 19 18.82 11.08 -6.44
CA GLN A 19 17.91 12.13 -6.00
C GLN A 19 16.67 11.55 -5.31
N ALA A 20 16.73 10.29 -4.84
CA ALA A 20 15.66 9.68 -4.09
C ALA A 20 15.35 10.49 -2.82
N LEU A 21 14.06 10.58 -2.49
CA LEU A 21 13.59 11.34 -1.34
C LEU A 21 14.06 10.69 -0.03
N LYS A 22 14.39 11.55 0.94
CA LYS A 22 14.73 11.16 2.32
C LYS A 22 13.53 11.24 3.25
N VAL A 23 12.54 12.07 2.89
CA VAL A 23 11.30 12.31 3.65
C VAL A 23 11.60 12.65 5.12
N ASP A 24 12.65 13.44 5.35
CA ASP A 24 13.12 13.81 6.69
C ASP A 24 13.01 15.33 6.95
N GLY A 25 12.33 16.04 6.06
CA GLY A 25 12.18 17.49 6.11
C GLY A 25 13.38 18.27 5.54
N THR A 26 14.42 17.58 5.05
CA THR A 26 15.60 18.20 4.43
C THR A 26 15.63 18.10 2.91
N ASP A 27 14.64 17.43 2.32
CA ASP A 27 14.47 17.36 0.87
C ASP A 27 14.34 18.76 0.25
N PRO A 28 14.87 18.98 -0.97
CA PRO A 28 14.66 20.24 -1.69
C PRO A 28 13.17 20.43 -2.00
N SER A 29 12.75 21.67 -2.27
CA SER A 29 11.40 21.93 -2.77
C SER A 29 11.29 21.54 -4.25
N TYR A 30 10.25 20.77 -4.56
CA TYR A 30 9.93 20.25 -5.89
C TYR A 30 8.80 21.03 -6.56
N GLY A 31 7.99 21.78 -5.81
CA GLY A 31 6.81 22.50 -6.33
C GLY A 31 5.64 21.58 -6.68
N ASP A 32 5.62 20.37 -6.13
CA ASP A 32 4.55 19.38 -6.30
C ASP A 32 4.28 18.62 -4.98
N TRP A 33 3.47 17.55 -5.05
CA TRP A 33 3.03 16.75 -3.91
C TRP A 33 4.19 16.14 -3.08
N ARG A 34 5.41 16.07 -3.62
CA ARG A 34 6.60 15.62 -2.85
C ARG A 34 6.92 16.56 -1.70
N ASP A 35 6.60 17.86 -1.85
CA ASP A 35 6.78 18.85 -0.78
C ASP A 35 5.82 18.57 0.39
N ASP A 36 4.61 18.09 0.09
CA ASP A 36 3.67 17.65 1.10
C ASP A 36 4.12 16.35 1.77
N LEU A 37 4.58 15.37 0.99
CA LEU A 37 5.11 14.11 1.52
C LEU A 37 6.28 14.34 2.50
N ALA A 38 7.27 15.15 2.11
CA ALA A 38 8.44 15.43 2.94
C ALA A 38 8.07 16.13 4.25
N ARG A 39 7.15 17.10 4.18
CA ARG A 39 6.70 17.92 5.31
C ARG A 39 5.74 17.18 6.24
N ASP A 40 4.76 16.48 5.67
CA ASP A 40 3.58 15.98 6.36
C ASP A 40 3.59 14.46 6.56
N GLY A 41 4.50 13.74 5.89
CA GLY A 41 4.63 12.28 5.97
C GLY A 41 3.62 11.53 5.11
N TYR A 42 2.80 12.25 4.36
CA TYR A 42 1.84 11.72 3.41
C TYR A 42 1.54 12.74 2.31
N ALA A 43 1.00 12.27 1.18
CA ALA A 43 0.53 13.12 0.11
C ALA A 43 -0.63 12.48 -0.67
N VAL A 44 -1.39 13.32 -1.36
CA VAL A 44 -2.44 12.89 -2.29
C VAL A 44 -2.07 13.31 -3.71
N ILE A 45 -1.80 12.34 -4.57
CA ILE A 45 -1.53 12.54 -5.98
C ILE A 45 -2.87 12.55 -6.72
N LYS A 46 -3.32 13.76 -7.07
CA LYS A 46 -4.62 13.96 -7.71
C LYS A 46 -4.64 13.37 -9.13
N GLY A 47 -5.67 12.58 -9.43
CA GLY A 47 -5.89 12.03 -10.77
C GLY A 47 -4.75 11.14 -11.27
N ALA A 48 -4.06 10.43 -10.37
CA ALA A 48 -3.05 9.42 -10.72
C ALA A 48 -3.61 8.38 -11.71
N ILE A 49 -4.90 8.08 -11.56
CA ILE A 49 -5.74 7.40 -12.54
C ILE A 49 -6.82 8.38 -13.02
N PRO A 50 -6.98 8.58 -14.34
CA PRO A 50 -8.09 9.35 -14.88
C PRO A 50 -9.45 8.80 -14.41
N ARG A 51 -10.37 9.71 -14.08
CA ARG A 51 -11.69 9.38 -13.52
C ARG A 51 -12.42 8.27 -14.27
N GLU A 52 -12.47 8.34 -15.60
CA GLU A 52 -13.14 7.35 -16.45
C GLU A 52 -12.61 5.92 -16.24
N ARG A 53 -11.29 5.77 -16.02
CA ARG A 53 -10.68 4.46 -15.74
C ARG A 53 -10.92 4.01 -14.31
N ALA A 54 -10.87 4.94 -13.35
CA ALA A 54 -11.25 4.65 -11.96
C ALA A 54 -12.70 4.14 -11.86
N ASP A 55 -13.64 4.74 -12.60
CA ASP A 55 -15.04 4.30 -12.64
C ASP A 55 -15.18 2.89 -13.26
N LYS A 56 -14.38 2.55 -14.28
CA LYS A 56 -14.32 1.19 -14.85
C LYS A 56 -13.76 0.17 -13.85
N TYR A 57 -12.74 0.54 -13.07
CA TYR A 57 -12.21 -0.33 -12.01
C TYR A 57 -13.24 -0.51 -10.89
N ALA A 58 -13.99 0.53 -10.52
CA ALA A 58 -15.08 0.42 -9.56
C ALA A 58 -16.14 -0.60 -10.02
N ASP A 59 -16.56 -0.53 -11.29
CA ASP A 59 -17.50 -1.48 -11.87
C ASP A 59 -16.99 -2.92 -11.87
N ALA A 60 -15.72 -3.14 -12.23
CA ALA A 60 -15.08 -4.46 -12.16
C ALA A 60 -15.04 -5.01 -10.73
N MET A 61 -14.69 -4.17 -9.75
CA MET A 61 -14.64 -4.51 -8.33
C MET A 61 -16.02 -4.88 -7.78
N PHE A 62 -17.07 -4.13 -8.11
CA PHE A 62 -18.44 -4.51 -7.74
C PHE A 62 -18.87 -5.81 -8.43
N SER A 63 -18.55 -5.98 -9.72
CA SER A 63 -18.89 -7.19 -10.48
C SER A 63 -18.22 -8.43 -9.89
N TRP A 64 -16.99 -8.29 -9.39
CA TRP A 64 -16.28 -9.35 -8.70
C TRP A 64 -16.97 -9.80 -7.41
N LEU A 65 -17.49 -8.85 -6.63
CA LEU A 65 -18.28 -9.14 -5.42
C LEU A 65 -19.60 -9.84 -5.76
N GLU A 66 -20.34 -9.32 -6.74
CA GLU A 66 -21.60 -9.91 -7.21
C GLU A 66 -21.39 -11.31 -7.80
N GLY A 67 -20.25 -11.53 -8.46
CA GLY A 67 -19.87 -12.82 -9.06
C GLY A 67 -19.68 -13.97 -8.08
N PHE A 68 -19.69 -13.71 -6.76
CA PHE A 68 -19.82 -14.78 -5.77
C PHE A 68 -21.22 -15.42 -5.75
N ASN A 69 -22.24 -14.76 -6.33
CA ASN A 69 -23.64 -15.21 -6.37
C ASN A 69 -24.22 -15.48 -4.97
N LEU A 70 -23.77 -14.74 -3.96
CA LEU A 70 -24.22 -14.84 -2.57
C LEU A 70 -25.41 -13.91 -2.26
N GLY A 71 -25.87 -13.13 -3.23
CA GLY A 71 -27.02 -12.24 -3.10
C GLY A 71 -26.70 -10.80 -2.67
N PHE A 72 -25.44 -10.36 -2.79
CA PHE A 72 -25.08 -8.94 -2.80
C PHE A 72 -25.54 -8.28 -4.11
N ASP A 73 -26.08 -7.07 -4.00
CA ASP A 73 -26.47 -6.18 -5.09
C ASP A 73 -25.86 -4.80 -4.81
N ARG A 74 -25.02 -4.31 -5.73
CA ARG A 74 -24.35 -3.00 -5.58
C ARG A 74 -25.32 -1.82 -5.46
N ASN A 75 -26.55 -1.96 -5.92
CA ASN A 75 -27.57 -0.91 -5.90
C ASN A 75 -28.48 -0.97 -4.67
N ASP A 76 -28.34 -2.00 -3.82
CA ASP A 76 -29.10 -2.17 -2.59
C ASP A 76 -28.18 -2.46 -1.40
N LEU A 77 -27.86 -1.41 -0.64
CA LEU A 77 -27.02 -1.52 0.56
C LEU A 77 -27.60 -2.45 1.64
N SER A 78 -28.90 -2.77 1.62
CA SER A 78 -29.49 -3.74 2.54
C SER A 78 -29.01 -5.18 2.29
N THR A 79 -28.43 -5.43 1.10
CA THR A 79 -27.80 -6.71 0.76
C THR A 79 -26.38 -6.84 1.29
N VAL A 80 -25.79 -5.78 1.84
CA VAL A 80 -24.45 -5.83 2.43
C VAL A 80 -24.51 -6.58 3.76
N HIS A 81 -24.13 -7.85 3.72
CA HIS A 81 -24.12 -8.75 4.87
C HIS A 81 -23.02 -9.81 4.70
N LYS A 82 -22.47 -10.33 5.79
CA LYS A 82 -21.37 -11.32 5.77
C LYS A 82 -21.75 -12.59 5.01
N ASP A 83 -23.03 -12.95 5.02
CA ASP A 83 -23.55 -14.14 4.32
C ASP A 83 -23.79 -13.90 2.83
N LYS A 84 -23.80 -12.63 2.40
CA LYS A 84 -24.06 -12.20 1.02
C LYS A 84 -22.79 -11.74 0.28
N LEU A 85 -21.67 -11.67 0.99
CA LEU A 85 -20.39 -11.20 0.50
C LEU A 85 -19.30 -12.28 0.72
N PRO A 86 -18.19 -12.23 -0.04
CA PRO A 86 -16.99 -12.96 0.34
C PRO A 86 -16.50 -12.53 1.73
N HIS A 87 -15.59 -13.30 2.32
CA HIS A 87 -14.95 -12.91 3.56
C HIS A 87 -14.19 -11.59 3.37
N ILE A 88 -14.62 -10.58 4.12
CA ILE A 88 -14.02 -9.26 4.21
C ILE A 88 -13.91 -8.97 5.71
N THR A 89 -12.71 -8.60 6.17
CA THR A 89 -12.47 -8.32 7.58
C THR A 89 -13.23 -7.06 8.05
N GLU A 90 -13.30 -6.85 9.36
CA GLU A 90 -13.88 -5.64 9.95
C GLU A 90 -13.23 -4.35 9.46
N LYS A 91 -11.96 -4.43 9.04
CA LYS A 91 -11.18 -3.32 8.46
C LYS A 91 -11.47 -3.10 6.97
N GLY A 92 -12.37 -3.89 6.39
CA GLY A 92 -12.68 -3.90 4.96
C GLY A 92 -11.63 -4.61 4.12
N MET A 93 -10.69 -5.38 4.69
CA MET A 93 -9.63 -6.03 3.92
C MET A 93 -10.10 -7.35 3.33
N CYS A 94 -9.77 -7.58 2.06
CA CYS A 94 -9.86 -8.87 1.40
C CYS A 94 -8.48 -9.21 0.83
N LEU A 95 -7.90 -10.33 1.27
CA LEU A 95 -6.58 -10.81 0.83
C LEU A 95 -6.65 -12.17 0.12
N GLN A 96 -7.77 -12.87 0.28
CA GLN A 96 -7.96 -14.23 -0.20
C GLN A 96 -8.65 -14.26 -1.56
N TYR A 97 -9.04 -15.45 -2.04
CA TYR A 97 -9.76 -15.64 -3.31
C TYR A 97 -8.96 -15.17 -4.54
N ALA A 98 -7.64 -15.12 -4.43
CA ALA A 98 -6.70 -14.57 -5.41
C ALA A 98 -6.98 -13.10 -5.79
N VAL A 99 -7.75 -12.37 -4.97
CA VAL A 99 -8.26 -11.03 -5.31
C VAL A 99 -7.14 -10.02 -5.58
N THR A 100 -6.00 -10.20 -4.91
CA THR A 100 -4.82 -9.35 -5.08
C THR A 100 -4.17 -9.51 -6.46
N HIS A 101 -4.58 -10.49 -7.26
CA HIS A 101 -4.11 -10.75 -8.60
C HIS A 101 -5.19 -10.63 -9.68
N GLU A 102 -6.38 -10.15 -9.36
CA GLU A 102 -7.39 -9.83 -10.38
C GLU A 102 -6.86 -8.78 -11.37
N ASP A 103 -7.41 -8.81 -12.59
CA ASP A 103 -7.04 -7.91 -13.67
C ASP A 103 -7.13 -6.43 -13.28
N PHE A 104 -8.17 -6.02 -12.54
CA PHE A 104 -8.33 -4.64 -12.06
C PHE A 104 -7.21 -4.24 -11.10
N ALA A 105 -6.73 -5.17 -10.26
CA ALA A 105 -5.66 -4.90 -9.30
C ALA A 105 -4.34 -4.67 -10.04
N TRP A 106 -4.04 -5.50 -11.05
CA TRP A 106 -2.86 -5.33 -11.89
C TRP A 106 -2.93 -4.12 -12.82
N ALA A 107 -4.10 -3.84 -13.38
CA ALA A 107 -4.33 -2.66 -14.20
C ALA A 107 -4.05 -1.38 -13.40
N MET A 108 -4.59 -1.25 -12.19
CA MET A 108 -4.30 -0.12 -11.29
C MET A 108 -2.83 -0.02 -10.89
N ARG A 109 -2.15 -1.15 -10.65
CA ARG A 109 -0.70 -1.18 -10.40
C ARG A 109 0.13 -0.79 -11.64
N GLY A 110 -0.41 -0.96 -12.84
CA GLY A 110 0.25 -0.57 -14.09
C GLY A 110 0.02 0.89 -14.48
N GLU A 111 -0.85 1.61 -13.78
CA GLU A 111 -1.26 2.96 -14.19
C GLU A 111 -0.08 3.95 -14.18
N PRO A 112 0.17 4.71 -15.27
CA PRO A 112 1.34 5.58 -15.35
C PRO A 112 1.43 6.62 -14.23
N GLY A 113 0.31 7.21 -13.82
CA GLY A 113 0.29 8.18 -12.72
C GLY A 113 0.48 7.54 -11.35
N VAL A 114 0.18 6.24 -11.20
CA VAL A 114 0.45 5.49 -9.97
C VAL A 114 1.93 5.15 -9.92
N VAL A 115 2.43 4.43 -10.92
CA VAL A 115 3.82 3.97 -10.93
C VAL A 115 4.80 5.14 -10.96
N GLY A 116 4.53 6.15 -11.78
CA GLY A 116 5.36 7.34 -11.90
C GLY A 116 5.48 8.16 -10.61
N ALA A 117 4.53 8.04 -9.69
CA ALA A 117 4.66 8.67 -8.37
C ALA A 117 5.79 8.01 -7.56
N PHE A 118 5.87 6.68 -7.58
CA PHE A 118 6.93 5.95 -6.89
C PHE A 118 8.28 6.09 -7.59
N GLU A 119 8.32 6.15 -8.92
CA GLU A 119 9.56 6.42 -9.67
C GLU A 119 10.17 7.76 -9.28
N LYS A 120 9.33 8.79 -9.09
CA LYS A 120 9.79 10.11 -8.62
C LYS A 120 10.33 10.09 -7.20
N VAL A 121 9.79 9.26 -6.31
CA VAL A 121 10.24 9.15 -4.91
C VAL A 121 11.56 8.42 -4.84
N TYR A 122 11.70 7.34 -5.60
CA TYR A 122 12.87 6.46 -5.54
C TYR A 122 13.95 6.81 -6.57
N ASP A 123 13.70 7.76 -7.46
CA ASP A 123 14.61 8.18 -8.54
C ASP A 123 15.06 7.00 -9.43
N THR A 124 14.11 6.12 -9.77
CA THR A 124 14.36 4.96 -10.64
C THR A 124 13.07 4.41 -11.25
N GLU A 125 13.16 3.93 -12.49
CA GLU A 125 12.08 3.21 -13.16
C GLU A 125 12.06 1.70 -12.83
N ASP A 126 13.16 1.16 -12.28
CA ASP A 126 13.29 -0.26 -12.01
C ASP A 126 12.69 -0.60 -10.63
N LEU A 127 11.35 -0.71 -10.63
CA LEU A 127 10.53 -0.96 -9.44
C LEU A 127 9.92 -2.37 -9.46
N ILE A 128 9.64 -2.88 -8.26
CA ILE A 128 8.76 -4.04 -8.02
C ILE A 128 7.59 -3.62 -7.10
N VAL A 129 6.43 -4.25 -7.26
CA VAL A 129 5.17 -3.88 -6.56
C VAL A 129 4.70 -4.95 -5.58
N SER A 130 4.08 -4.59 -4.46
CA SER A 130 3.43 -5.53 -3.54
C SER A 130 2.18 -6.20 -4.14
N PHE A 131 1.88 -7.43 -3.70
CA PHE A 131 0.63 -8.14 -4.02
C PHE A 131 -0.36 -8.00 -2.85
N ASP A 132 -0.53 -6.76 -2.40
CA ASP A 132 -1.23 -6.42 -1.17
C ASP A 132 -2.76 -6.48 -1.32
N ALA A 133 -3.44 -6.35 -0.18
CA ALA A 133 -4.87 -6.44 0.00
C ALA A 133 -5.68 -5.51 -0.91
N ILE A 134 -6.96 -5.83 -1.05
CA ILE A 134 -7.99 -4.96 -1.62
C ILE A 134 -8.94 -4.55 -0.51
N ASN A 135 -9.34 -3.27 -0.48
CA ASN A 135 -10.32 -2.76 0.45
C ASN A 135 -11.71 -2.75 -0.17
N PHE A 136 -12.64 -3.41 0.50
CA PHE A 136 -14.08 -3.37 0.24
C PHE A 136 -14.80 -2.93 1.53
N SER A 137 -14.74 -1.64 1.84
CA SER A 137 -15.41 -1.09 3.02
C SER A 137 -16.85 -0.69 2.68
N PHE A 138 -17.79 -1.20 3.45
CA PHE A 138 -19.19 -0.81 3.39
C PHE A 138 -19.63 -0.15 4.69
N PRO A 139 -20.54 0.84 4.64
CA PRO A 139 -21.02 1.53 5.83
C PRO A 139 -21.94 0.64 6.66
N ASN A 140 -22.09 0.98 7.95
CA ASN A 140 -23.13 0.44 8.84
C ASN A 140 -23.17 -1.11 8.99
N ARG A 141 -22.05 -1.80 8.81
CA ARG A 141 -21.94 -3.25 9.05
C ARG A 141 -22.04 -3.58 10.54
N LYS A 142 -23.11 -4.27 10.94
CA LYS A 142 -23.35 -4.73 12.33
C LYS A 142 -23.23 -6.26 12.48
N ASP A 143 -23.05 -6.94 11.36
CA ASP A 143 -23.00 -8.39 11.21
C ASP A 143 -21.58 -8.97 11.32
N ILE A 144 -20.57 -8.10 11.41
CA ILE A 144 -19.15 -8.42 11.64
C ILE A 144 -18.64 -7.69 12.88
N PRO A 145 -17.47 -8.07 13.45
CA PRO A 145 -16.87 -7.35 14.55
C PRO A 145 -16.67 -5.86 14.26
N GLU A 146 -16.66 -5.05 15.32
CA GLU A 146 -16.39 -3.62 15.21
C GLU A 146 -14.92 -3.34 14.88
N ASN A 147 -14.67 -2.44 13.91
CA ASN A 147 -13.33 -1.90 13.64
C ASN A 147 -12.95 -0.85 14.69
N LYS A 148 -12.22 -1.29 15.72
CA LYS A 148 -11.70 -0.41 16.78
C LYS A 148 -10.42 0.32 16.33
N PRO A 149 -10.12 1.52 16.84
CA PRO A 149 -8.87 2.22 16.56
C PRO A 149 -7.64 1.35 16.83
N TRP A 150 -6.67 1.43 15.92
CA TRP A 150 -5.48 0.58 15.91
C TRP A 150 -4.29 1.37 15.35
N PRO A 151 -3.94 2.52 15.97
CA PRO A 151 -2.88 3.38 15.47
C PRO A 151 -1.55 2.64 15.44
N HIS A 152 -0.86 2.69 14.31
CA HIS A 152 0.42 2.02 14.12
C HIS A 152 1.30 2.76 13.12
N GLN A 153 2.57 2.35 13.06
CA GLN A 153 3.46 2.59 11.93
C GLN A 153 3.96 1.22 11.43
N ASP A 154 4.30 1.13 10.15
CA ASP A 154 4.78 -0.11 9.53
C ASP A 154 6.29 -0.06 9.26
N GLN A 155 7.05 0.31 10.29
CA GLN A 155 8.49 0.31 10.22
C GLN A 155 9.08 -0.16 11.53
N ASP A 156 10.06 -1.06 11.42
CA ASP A 156 10.87 -1.52 12.55
C ASP A 156 11.38 -0.33 13.39
N PRO A 157 11.00 -0.25 14.69
CA PRO A 157 11.38 0.86 15.55
C PRO A 157 12.90 0.99 15.75
N LEU A 158 13.66 -0.07 15.44
CA LEU A 158 15.13 -0.07 15.50
C LEU A 158 15.78 0.48 14.22
N LYS A 159 15.00 0.76 13.17
CA LYS A 159 15.49 1.24 11.87
C LYS A 159 14.97 2.65 11.61
N SER A 160 15.85 3.63 11.71
CA SER A 160 15.56 5.03 11.41
C SER A 160 15.57 5.33 9.92
N GLY A 161 15.10 6.53 9.56
CA GLY A 161 15.07 7.04 8.19
C GLY A 161 13.94 6.47 7.33
N PHE A 162 13.74 7.06 6.16
CA PHE A 162 12.77 6.58 5.17
C PHE A 162 13.21 5.23 4.59
N ARG A 163 12.25 4.30 4.47
CA ARG A 163 12.51 2.95 3.94
C ARG A 163 11.45 2.47 2.97
N CYS A 164 10.20 2.82 3.22
CA CYS A 164 9.06 2.34 2.45
C CYS A 164 8.05 3.47 2.28
N LEU A 165 7.65 3.71 1.04
CA LEU A 165 6.49 4.54 0.72
C LEU A 165 5.32 3.60 0.49
N GLN A 166 4.41 3.57 1.46
CA GLN A 166 3.15 2.86 1.28
C GLN A 166 2.22 3.67 0.38
N GLY A 167 1.25 2.99 -0.21
CA GLY A 167 0.22 3.67 -0.98
C GLY A 167 -1.05 2.86 -1.15
N LEU A 168 -2.10 3.58 -1.53
CA LEU A 168 -3.35 3.00 -1.99
C LEU A 168 -3.96 3.86 -3.09
N VAL A 169 -4.54 3.21 -4.09
CA VAL A 169 -5.39 3.86 -5.10
C VAL A 169 -6.79 3.94 -4.53
N ASN A 170 -7.36 5.14 -4.49
CA ASN A 170 -8.74 5.36 -4.09
C ASN A 170 -9.68 5.22 -5.29
N VAL A 171 -10.70 4.37 -5.20
CA VAL A 171 -11.55 4.01 -6.36
C VAL A 171 -12.93 4.67 -6.31
N LEU A 172 -13.49 4.87 -5.12
CA LEU A 172 -14.79 5.52 -4.91
C LEU A 172 -14.61 6.86 -4.20
N PRO A 173 -15.59 7.79 -4.26
CA PRO A 173 -15.52 9.02 -3.47
C PRO A 173 -15.24 8.72 -1.99
N ASN A 174 -14.25 9.40 -1.40
CA ASN A 174 -13.89 9.21 0.00
C ASN A 174 -13.76 10.56 0.70
N GLY A 175 -14.88 11.04 1.23
CA GLY A 175 -14.99 12.28 1.99
C GLY A 175 -14.65 12.13 3.48
N PRO A 176 -14.86 13.20 4.26
CA PRO A 176 -14.42 13.29 5.66
C PRO A 176 -15.11 12.31 6.61
N LYS A 177 -16.26 11.74 6.22
CA LYS A 177 -17.07 10.81 7.02
C LYS A 177 -17.15 9.39 6.43
N ASP A 178 -16.46 9.13 5.32
CA ASP A 178 -16.61 7.88 4.56
C ASP A 178 -15.67 6.77 5.07
N GLY A 179 -15.00 6.98 6.21
CA GLY A 179 -13.98 6.08 6.74
C GLY A 179 -12.72 6.04 5.88
N GLY A 180 -11.80 5.11 6.17
CA GLY A 180 -10.53 4.97 5.46
C GLY A 180 -9.35 5.65 6.18
N LEU A 181 -8.28 5.92 5.43
CA LEU A 181 -6.98 6.30 5.98
C LEU A 181 -7.04 7.60 6.79
N ILE A 182 -6.60 7.52 8.05
CA ILE A 182 -6.27 8.65 8.91
C ILE A 182 -4.77 8.60 9.24
N VAL A 183 -4.10 9.74 9.23
CA VAL A 183 -2.65 9.87 9.45
C VAL A 183 -2.35 10.91 10.51
N CYS A 184 -1.30 10.71 11.30
CA CYS A 184 -0.77 11.72 12.20
C CYS A 184 0.22 12.59 11.41
N LYS A 185 -0.27 13.73 10.92
CA LYS A 185 0.47 14.66 10.05
C LYS A 185 1.79 15.08 10.69
N GLY A 186 2.89 14.87 9.97
CA GLY A 186 4.26 15.19 10.41
C GLY A 186 4.86 14.21 11.42
N GLY A 187 4.08 13.22 11.88
CA GLY A 187 4.50 12.29 12.92
C GLY A 187 5.68 11.40 12.52
N HIS A 188 5.93 11.21 11.22
CA HIS A 188 7.10 10.48 10.72
C HIS A 188 8.43 11.11 11.15
N LEU A 189 8.48 12.44 11.30
CA LEU A 189 9.67 13.18 11.78
C LEU A 189 9.98 12.89 13.25
N ALA A 190 8.95 12.53 14.03
CA ALA A 190 9.10 12.18 15.44
C ALA A 190 9.48 10.72 15.65
N SER A 191 9.40 9.86 14.63
CA SER A 191 9.48 8.40 14.79
C SER A 191 10.71 7.95 15.60
N THR A 192 11.90 8.49 15.29
CA THR A 192 13.12 8.13 16.03
C THR A 192 13.08 8.56 17.49
N GLU A 193 12.62 9.77 17.77
CA GLU A 193 12.52 10.27 19.15
C GLU A 193 11.43 9.53 19.93
N PHE A 194 10.29 9.27 19.29
CA PHE A 194 9.22 8.46 19.86
C PHE A 194 9.75 7.11 20.34
N HIS A 195 10.45 6.37 19.48
CA HIS A 195 11.00 5.05 19.84
C HIS A 195 12.09 5.13 20.92
N ARG A 196 12.78 6.26 21.04
CA ARG A 196 13.72 6.51 22.13
C ARG A 196 12.99 6.75 23.46
N VAL A 197 11.92 7.54 23.46
CA VAL A 197 11.12 7.87 24.65
C VAL A 197 10.36 6.64 25.16
N PHE A 198 9.81 5.83 24.26
CA PHE A 198 9.00 4.65 24.58
C PHE A 198 9.78 3.33 24.52
N ALA A 199 11.12 3.37 24.58
CA ALA A 199 11.97 2.19 24.44
C ALA A 199 11.66 1.08 25.48
N ASP A 200 11.30 1.48 26.70
CA ASP A 200 11.00 0.59 27.83
C ASP A 200 9.49 0.29 27.98
N GLU A 201 8.62 0.85 27.12
CA GLU A 201 7.18 0.56 27.16
C GLU A 201 6.90 -0.87 26.67
N PRO A 202 6.08 -1.67 27.39
CA PRO A 202 5.62 -2.95 26.89
C PRO A 202 4.95 -2.81 25.52
N ARG A 203 5.52 -3.48 24.51
CA ARG A 203 5.00 -3.41 23.14
C ARG A 203 3.66 -4.12 22.99
N ILE A 204 2.78 -3.54 22.17
CA ILE A 204 1.61 -4.26 21.64
C ILE A 204 2.14 -5.45 20.80
N PRO A 205 1.65 -6.69 21.03
CA PRO A 205 2.13 -7.86 20.29
C PRO A 205 2.02 -7.67 18.77
N ALA A 206 3.12 -7.94 18.08
CA ALA A 206 3.23 -7.86 16.64
C ALA A 206 3.80 -9.17 16.10
N TRP A 207 3.29 -9.61 14.95
CA TRP A 207 3.78 -10.83 14.28
C TRP A 207 5.06 -10.57 13.46
N THR A 208 5.40 -9.30 13.23
CA THR A 208 6.56 -8.83 12.47
C THR A 208 7.19 -7.64 13.19
N PRO A 209 8.52 -7.45 13.14
CA PRO A 209 9.16 -6.25 13.64
C PRO A 209 8.79 -5.00 12.82
N GLU A 210 8.38 -5.15 11.56
CA GLU A 210 8.00 -4.04 10.67
C GLU A 210 6.59 -3.50 10.97
N TRP A 211 6.09 -3.68 12.20
CA TRP A 211 4.83 -3.11 12.68
C TRP A 211 5.02 -2.68 14.13
N PHE A 212 4.62 -1.45 14.44
CA PHE A 212 4.65 -0.91 15.80
C PHE A 212 3.31 -0.25 16.11
N GLY A 213 2.60 -0.75 17.12
CA GLY A 213 1.34 -0.20 17.59
C GLY A 213 1.54 0.88 18.64
N PHE A 214 0.81 1.98 18.54
CA PHE A 214 0.80 3.07 19.52
C PHE A 214 -0.19 2.77 20.65
N THR A 215 0.28 2.84 21.89
CA THR A 215 -0.58 2.81 23.09
C THR A 215 -1.29 4.15 23.27
N PRO A 216 -2.28 4.26 24.18
CA PRO A 216 -2.86 5.55 24.54
C PRO A 216 -1.82 6.59 25.01
N ALA A 217 -0.76 6.14 25.70
CA ALA A 217 0.32 7.03 26.12
C ALA A 217 1.14 7.54 24.93
N GLY A 218 1.43 6.68 23.95
CA GLY A 218 2.09 7.09 22.71
C GLY A 218 1.25 8.09 21.89
N MET A 219 -0.06 7.86 21.81
CA MET A 219 -0.99 8.78 21.13
C MET A 219 -1.05 10.15 21.80
N GLU A 220 -1.13 10.17 23.13
CA GLU A 220 -1.10 11.40 23.93
C GLU A 220 0.23 12.15 23.76
N TRP A 221 1.36 11.44 23.72
CA TRP A 221 2.66 12.06 23.48
C TRP A 221 2.72 12.75 22.11
N LEU A 222 2.21 12.10 21.05
CA LEU A 222 2.14 12.72 19.72
C LEU A 222 1.31 14.01 19.75
N ASP A 223 0.18 14.02 20.47
CA ASP A 223 -0.67 15.21 20.62
C ASP A 223 0.05 16.35 21.37
N GLN A 224 0.78 16.02 22.45
CA GLN A 224 1.58 16.95 23.25
C GLN A 224 2.76 17.54 22.46
N GLN A 225 3.34 16.77 21.53
CA GLN A 225 4.34 17.29 20.59
C GLN A 225 3.74 18.19 19.50
N GLY A 226 2.41 18.33 19.45
CA GLY A 226 1.70 19.18 18.50
C GLY A 226 1.32 18.52 17.18
N TYR A 227 1.54 17.21 17.03
CA TYR A 227 1.09 16.46 15.86
C TYR A 227 -0.42 16.26 15.89
N ARG A 228 -1.04 16.20 14.71
CA ARG A 228 -2.50 16.15 14.57
C ARG A 228 -2.91 15.05 13.62
N TRP A 229 -3.97 14.33 14.00
CA TRP A 229 -4.58 13.30 13.18
C TRP A 229 -5.47 13.93 12.12
N GLU A 230 -5.25 13.57 10.86
CA GLU A 230 -5.96 14.10 9.71
C GLU A 230 -6.58 12.97 8.90
N LYS A 231 -7.89 13.07 8.66
CA LYS A 231 -8.60 12.13 7.78
C LYS A 231 -8.32 12.51 6.33
N VAL A 232 -7.62 11.62 5.61
CA VAL A 232 -7.26 11.89 4.21
C VAL A 232 -8.48 11.70 3.32
N CYS A 233 -8.89 12.76 2.61
CA CYS A 233 -9.99 12.71 1.65
C CYS A 233 -9.45 12.53 0.23
N ALA A 234 -10.21 11.84 -0.62
CA ALA A 234 -9.78 11.51 -1.97
C ALA A 234 -10.95 11.35 -2.95
N GLU A 235 -10.68 11.68 -4.20
CA GLU A 235 -11.57 11.45 -5.33
C GLU A 235 -11.24 10.12 -6.02
N PRO A 236 -12.18 9.55 -6.80
CA PRO A 236 -11.90 8.38 -7.62
C PRO A 236 -10.70 8.59 -8.54
N GLY A 237 -9.71 7.70 -8.42
CA GLY A 237 -8.47 7.69 -9.19
C GLY A 237 -7.30 8.43 -8.54
N ASP A 238 -7.48 9.05 -7.39
CA ASP A 238 -6.36 9.59 -6.63
C ASP A 238 -5.49 8.46 -6.03
N LEU A 239 -4.18 8.71 -5.96
CA LEU A 239 -3.24 7.87 -5.22
C LEU A 239 -2.92 8.57 -3.89
N LEU A 240 -3.10 7.86 -2.79
CA LEU A 240 -2.64 8.30 -1.46
C LEU A 240 -1.34 7.57 -1.17
N VAL A 241 -0.33 8.30 -0.71
CA VAL A 241 0.96 7.74 -0.29
C VAL A 241 1.36 8.24 1.08
N TRP A 242 2.07 7.42 1.84
CA TRP A 242 2.62 7.81 3.14
C TRP A 242 3.91 7.06 3.47
N ASP A 243 4.78 7.73 4.20
CA ASP A 243 5.99 7.14 4.77
C ASP A 243 5.63 6.03 5.77
N SER A 244 6.34 4.90 5.74
CA SER A 244 6.13 3.79 6.68
C SER A 244 6.28 4.17 8.16
N ARG A 245 6.94 5.30 8.47
CA ARG A 245 7.06 5.89 9.81
C ARG A 245 5.85 6.72 10.23
N THR A 246 5.00 7.16 9.29
CA THR A 246 3.84 8.00 9.59
C THR A 246 2.85 7.20 10.44
N PRO A 247 2.49 7.65 11.67
CA PRO A 247 1.45 6.98 12.44
C PRO A 247 0.12 7.06 11.69
N HIS A 248 -0.56 5.92 11.50
CA HIS A 248 -1.78 5.84 10.71
C HIS A 248 -2.67 4.67 11.14
N TYR A 249 -3.92 4.68 10.68
CA TYR A 249 -4.85 3.54 10.70
C TYR A 249 -6.07 3.84 9.80
N ASN A 250 -7.05 2.93 9.77
CA ASN A 250 -8.32 3.15 9.06
C ASN A 250 -9.48 3.44 10.02
N LEU A 251 -10.23 4.50 9.73
CA LEU A 251 -11.51 4.80 10.38
C LEU A 251 -12.66 3.96 9.78
N PRO A 252 -13.64 3.54 10.59
CA PRO A 252 -14.93 3.09 10.07
C PRO A 252 -15.68 4.25 9.38
N SER A 253 -16.64 3.91 8.51
CA SER A 253 -17.48 4.91 7.84
C SER A 253 -18.62 5.36 8.76
N GLU A 254 -18.84 6.67 8.85
CA GLU A 254 -20.00 7.31 9.49
C GLU A 254 -21.08 7.72 8.46
N SER A 255 -20.82 7.44 7.18
CA SER A 255 -21.66 7.81 6.04
C SER A 255 -22.56 6.66 5.56
N THR A 256 -23.15 6.82 4.38
CA THR A 256 -23.83 5.76 3.62
C THR A 256 -23.07 5.35 2.35
N SER A 257 -21.85 5.84 2.14
CA SER A 257 -21.06 5.57 0.94
C SER A 257 -20.15 4.34 1.15
N PRO A 258 -20.10 3.40 0.19
CA PRO A 258 -19.03 2.40 0.15
C PRO A 258 -17.69 3.05 -0.20
N ARG A 259 -16.60 2.42 0.22
CA ARG A 259 -15.22 2.82 -0.08
C ARG A 259 -14.45 1.63 -0.60
N PHE A 260 -13.91 1.77 -1.80
CA PHE A 260 -13.01 0.80 -2.40
C PHE A 260 -11.62 1.39 -2.59
N ALA A 261 -10.60 0.57 -2.32
CA ALA A 261 -9.22 0.94 -2.57
C ALA A 261 -8.37 -0.29 -2.88
N VAL A 262 -7.27 -0.07 -3.60
CA VAL A 262 -6.25 -1.09 -3.86
C VAL A 262 -4.95 -0.66 -3.22
N TYR A 263 -4.45 -1.45 -2.26
CA TYR A 263 -3.15 -1.18 -1.66
C TYR A 263 -2.05 -1.48 -2.67
N THR A 264 -1.16 -0.51 -2.83
CA THR A 264 -0.08 -0.57 -3.82
C THR A 264 1.15 0.12 -3.26
N CYS A 265 2.20 -0.66 -3.08
CA CYS A 265 3.48 -0.20 -2.57
C CYS A 265 4.56 -0.68 -3.53
N TYR A 266 5.56 0.17 -3.75
CA TYR A 266 6.65 -0.12 -4.68
C TYR A 266 7.98 0.05 -3.98
N MET A 267 9.00 -0.64 -4.47
CA MET A 267 10.38 -0.44 -4.04
C MET A 267 11.31 -0.61 -5.24
N PRO A 268 12.49 0.02 -5.22
CA PRO A 268 13.55 -0.28 -6.19
C PRO A 268 13.87 -1.75 -6.21
N VAL A 269 14.07 -2.34 -7.38
CA VAL A 269 14.46 -3.76 -7.45
C VAL A 269 15.83 -4.01 -6.83
N GLU A 270 16.72 -3.01 -6.82
CA GLU A 270 18.07 -3.12 -6.25
C GLU A 270 18.08 -3.39 -4.74
N VAL A 271 17.01 -3.06 -4.02
CA VAL A 271 16.88 -3.36 -2.59
C VAL A 271 16.33 -4.77 -2.32
N ALA A 272 15.88 -5.50 -3.36
CA ALA A 272 15.45 -6.88 -3.25
C ALA A 272 16.62 -7.86 -3.46
N THR A 273 16.67 -8.91 -2.64
CA THR A 273 17.63 -10.01 -2.87
C THR A 273 17.12 -10.96 -3.97
N GLN A 274 18.00 -11.80 -4.52
CA GLN A 274 17.57 -12.83 -5.46
C GLN A 274 16.61 -13.85 -4.81
N GLU A 275 16.80 -14.14 -3.52
CA GLU A 275 15.87 -14.99 -2.76
C GLU A 275 14.48 -14.36 -2.66
N ASP A 276 14.42 -13.04 -2.41
CA ASP A 276 13.16 -12.30 -2.40
C ASP A 276 12.45 -12.36 -3.75
N LEU A 277 13.18 -12.17 -4.86
CA LEU A 277 12.61 -12.23 -6.20
C LEU A 277 12.10 -13.64 -6.56
N VAL A 278 12.81 -14.69 -6.16
CA VAL A 278 12.35 -16.08 -6.34
C VAL A 278 11.10 -16.35 -5.51
N ARG A 279 11.08 -15.94 -4.23
CA ARG A 279 9.89 -16.06 -3.37
C ARG A 279 8.69 -15.31 -3.94
N LYS A 280 8.93 -14.10 -4.47
CA LYS A 280 7.92 -13.28 -5.14
C LYS A 280 7.38 -13.93 -6.41
N LYS A 281 8.25 -14.55 -7.22
CA LYS A 281 7.85 -15.36 -8.38
C LYS A 281 6.93 -16.51 -7.96
N GLU A 282 7.28 -17.24 -6.90
CA GLU A 282 6.41 -18.31 -6.41
C GLU A 282 5.06 -17.80 -5.91
N ALA A 283 5.03 -16.64 -5.25
CA ALA A 283 3.78 -16.00 -4.83
C ALA A 283 2.90 -15.65 -6.04
N LEU A 284 3.50 -15.11 -7.11
CA LEU A 284 2.80 -14.83 -8.36
C LEU A 284 2.25 -16.10 -9.01
N GLU A 285 3.05 -17.17 -9.12
CA GLU A 285 2.66 -18.44 -9.74
C GLU A 285 1.54 -19.15 -8.96
N LYS A 286 1.43 -18.89 -7.65
CA LYS A 286 0.39 -19.43 -6.77
C LYS A 286 -0.77 -18.46 -6.53
N TRP A 287 -0.76 -17.28 -7.16
CA TRP A 287 -1.73 -16.20 -6.94
C TRP A 287 -1.88 -15.78 -5.46
N ALA A 288 -0.79 -15.88 -4.71
CA ALA A 288 -0.75 -15.58 -3.29
C ALA A 288 -0.44 -14.09 -3.04
N GLY A 289 -1.26 -13.46 -2.19
CA GLY A 289 -0.99 -12.11 -1.74
C GLY A 289 0.28 -12.00 -0.88
N THR A 290 0.81 -10.79 -0.78
CA THR A 290 1.93 -10.42 0.11
C THR A 290 1.46 -9.36 1.09
N THR A 291 2.34 -8.93 1.99
CA THR A 291 2.13 -7.64 2.68
C THR A 291 2.42 -6.45 1.76
N HIS A 292 2.31 -5.24 2.29
CA HIS A 292 2.75 -4.02 1.60
C HIS A 292 4.23 -4.04 1.22
N TRP A 293 5.09 -4.85 1.85
CA TRP A 293 6.51 -4.92 1.48
C TRP A 293 6.70 -5.57 0.09
N PRO A 294 7.17 -4.85 -0.94
CA PRO A 294 7.10 -5.35 -2.32
C PRO A 294 8.03 -6.52 -2.64
N ASN A 295 9.07 -6.74 -1.82
CA ASN A 295 9.99 -7.87 -1.90
C ASN A 295 9.38 -9.20 -1.46
N ALA A 296 8.09 -9.22 -1.09
CA ALA A 296 7.40 -10.44 -0.67
C ALA A 296 8.09 -11.16 0.49
N ARG A 297 8.72 -10.42 1.42
CA ARG A 297 9.35 -11.02 2.62
C ARG A 297 8.38 -11.91 3.40
N HIS A 298 7.10 -11.57 3.35
CA HIS A 298 6.01 -12.40 3.85
C HIS A 298 4.98 -12.62 2.75
N VAL A 299 4.61 -13.88 2.54
CA VAL A 299 3.57 -14.31 1.60
C VAL A 299 2.39 -14.79 2.45
N GLY A 300 1.21 -14.25 2.17
CA GLY A 300 -0.02 -14.59 2.86
C GLY A 300 -0.63 -15.90 2.35
N GLY A 301 -1.60 -16.42 3.11
CA GLY A 301 -2.46 -17.51 2.65
C GLY A 301 -3.56 -16.99 1.73
N ASN A 302 -3.93 -17.79 0.72
CA ASN A 302 -5.02 -17.46 -0.20
C ASN A 302 -6.37 -18.11 0.20
N ILE A 303 -6.40 -18.82 1.33
CA ILE A 303 -7.57 -19.55 1.82
C ILE A 303 -8.31 -18.69 2.85
N ALA A 304 -9.51 -18.28 2.50
CA ALA A 304 -10.43 -17.60 3.40
C ALA A 304 -11.07 -18.59 4.36
N MET A 305 -11.32 -18.12 5.58
CA MET A 305 -12.04 -18.86 6.61
C MET A 305 -13.39 -18.18 6.88
N ARG A 306 -14.45 -18.97 6.95
CA ARG A 306 -15.80 -18.54 7.31
C ARG A 306 -16.26 -19.32 8.53
N ASP A 307 -16.52 -18.61 9.63
CA ASP A 307 -16.92 -19.19 10.92
C ASP A 307 -16.01 -20.34 11.41
N GLY A 308 -14.70 -20.21 11.17
CA GLY A 308 -13.67 -21.14 11.64
C GLY A 308 -13.40 -22.34 10.72
N VAL A 309 -14.10 -22.46 9.58
CA VAL A 309 -13.83 -23.47 8.55
C VAL A 309 -13.43 -22.81 7.23
N GLU A 310 -12.81 -23.56 6.31
CA GLU A 310 -12.49 -23.02 4.98
C GLU A 310 -13.76 -22.56 4.27
N ASP A 311 -13.74 -21.35 3.69
CA ASP A 311 -14.88 -20.82 2.95
C ASP A 311 -15.09 -21.68 1.68
N PRO A 312 -16.30 -22.25 1.46
CA PRO A 312 -16.58 -23.06 0.28
C PRO A 312 -16.48 -22.27 -1.04
N HIS A 313 -16.43 -20.93 -0.98
CA HIS A 313 -16.28 -20.05 -2.14
C HIS A 313 -14.82 -19.65 -2.42
N ASN A 314 -13.85 -20.28 -1.76
CA ASN A 314 -12.43 -20.05 -2.02
C ASN A 314 -12.10 -20.19 -3.52
N ARG A 315 -11.27 -19.28 -4.03
CA ARG A 315 -10.80 -19.28 -5.42
C ARG A 315 -9.29 -19.47 -5.43
N PRO A 316 -8.76 -20.51 -6.09
CA PRO A 316 -7.33 -20.76 -6.17
C PRO A 316 -6.61 -19.83 -7.17
N GLU A 317 -7.36 -19.19 -8.06
CA GLU A 317 -6.86 -18.26 -9.08
C GLU A 317 -7.87 -17.11 -9.30
N PRO A 318 -7.43 -15.97 -9.86
CA PRO A 318 -8.31 -14.85 -10.16
C PRO A 318 -9.41 -15.25 -11.14
N VAL A 319 -10.60 -14.66 -10.97
CA VAL A 319 -11.71 -14.83 -11.92
C VAL A 319 -11.33 -14.26 -13.27
N ASN A 320 -10.76 -13.04 -13.27
CA ASN A 320 -10.24 -12.40 -14.46
C ASN A 320 -8.72 -12.33 -14.34
N LYS A 321 -8.04 -13.22 -15.08
CA LYS A 321 -6.58 -13.29 -15.07
C LYS A 321 -5.98 -12.03 -15.71
N PRO A 322 -4.94 -11.44 -15.12
CA PRO A 322 -4.30 -10.26 -15.64
C PRO A 322 -3.55 -10.59 -16.94
N VAL A 323 -3.56 -9.64 -17.87
CA VAL A 323 -2.67 -9.65 -19.03
C VAL A 323 -1.57 -8.65 -18.78
N PHE A 324 -0.33 -9.14 -18.71
CA PHE A 324 0.83 -8.30 -18.44
C PHE A 324 1.34 -7.63 -19.71
N ASP A 325 1.45 -6.31 -19.67
CA ASP A 325 2.30 -5.56 -20.57
C ASP A 325 3.75 -5.55 -20.07
N GLN A 326 4.65 -4.87 -20.80
CA GLN A 326 6.06 -4.80 -20.42
C GLN A 326 6.26 -4.17 -19.03
N ARG A 327 5.46 -3.15 -18.67
CA ARG A 327 5.62 -2.42 -17.41
C ARG A 327 5.17 -3.28 -16.23
N THR A 328 3.95 -3.79 -16.29
CA THR A 328 3.38 -4.67 -15.27
C THR A 328 4.16 -5.98 -15.14
N TRP A 329 4.73 -6.51 -16.23
CA TRP A 329 5.65 -7.65 -16.16
C TRP A 329 6.92 -7.34 -15.38
N LYS A 330 7.54 -6.16 -15.58
CA LYS A 330 8.68 -5.73 -14.77
C LYS A 330 8.32 -5.63 -13.29
N LEU A 331 7.16 -5.04 -12.97
CA LEU A 331 6.70 -4.87 -11.59
C LEU A 331 6.54 -6.19 -10.81
N THR A 332 6.40 -7.32 -11.51
CA THR A 332 6.38 -8.65 -10.86
C THR A 332 7.71 -9.02 -10.19
N GLY A 333 8.82 -8.42 -10.60
CA GLY A 333 10.17 -8.81 -10.17
C GLY A 333 10.76 -10.00 -10.92
N VAL A 334 9.96 -10.79 -11.64
CA VAL A 334 10.44 -11.98 -12.38
C VAL A 334 11.53 -11.67 -13.40
N PRO A 335 11.45 -10.57 -14.19
CA PRO A 335 12.48 -10.23 -15.17
C PRO A 335 13.87 -9.92 -14.58
N TYR A 336 13.95 -9.68 -13.26
CA TYR A 336 15.18 -9.31 -12.57
C TYR A 336 15.86 -10.50 -11.87
N ILE A 337 15.31 -11.71 -12.01
CA ILE A 337 15.92 -12.95 -11.53
C ILE A 337 17.08 -13.31 -12.45
N LYS A 338 18.26 -13.50 -11.85
CA LYS A 338 19.46 -13.92 -12.57
C LYS A 338 19.37 -15.40 -12.93
N ALA A 339 19.85 -15.75 -14.12
CA ALA A 339 19.88 -17.11 -14.64
C ALA A 339 20.86 -18.02 -13.88
#